data_AF-A0A370VZJ2-F1
#
_entry.id   AF-A0A370VZJ2-F1
#
_cell.length_a   1.000
_cell.length_b   1.000
_cell.length_c   1.000
_cell.angle_alpha   90.00
_cell.angle_beta   90.00
_cell.angle_gamma   90.00
#
_symmetry.space_group_name_H-M   'P 1'
#
loop_
_entity.id
_entity.type
_entity.pdbx_description
1 polymer ?
#
loop_
_entity_poly.entity_id
_entity_poly.type
_entity_poly.pdbx_seq_one_letter_code
_entity_poly.pdbx_strand_id
1 'polypeptide(L)'
;MAEQPLKAHFVAEPIELPDGRRIRVSAYPDGSIRFSVDGLPYVLTEAYLSGNPEKDKAIVKLSPGRQGSAAAHNYAEELARRSRP
;
A
#
# COMPACT_ATOMS: atom_id res chain seq x y z
N MET A 1 11.13 20.67 12.51
CA MET A 1 12.24 20.18 11.65
C MET A 1 11.59 19.46 10.48
N ALA A 2 11.66 20.01 9.27
CA ALA A 2 11.11 19.32 8.10
C ALA A 2 12.02 18.12 7.81
N GLU A 3 11.54 16.91 8.09
CA GLU A 3 12.23 15.68 7.67
C GLU A 3 12.36 15.73 6.15
N GLN A 4 13.59 15.86 5.65
CA GLN A 4 13.85 15.72 4.23
C GLN A 4 13.29 14.36 3.79
N PRO A 5 12.58 14.27 2.65
CA PRO A 5 11.99 13.02 2.23
C PRO A 5 13.12 12.00 2.08
N LEU A 6 13.04 10.91 2.87
CA LEU A 6 13.97 9.80 2.80
C LEU A 6 14.09 9.37 1.33
N LYS A 7 15.30 9.40 0.78
CA LYS A 7 15.55 8.96 -0.60
C LYS A 7 15.70 7.44 -0.58
N ALA A 8 14.92 6.74 -1.39
CA ALA A 8 15.07 5.30 -1.55
C ALA A 8 16.47 5.00 -2.11
N HIS A 9 17.19 4.08 -1.48
CA HIS A 9 18.48 3.62 -2.00
C HIS A 9 18.31 2.50 -3.03
N PHE A 10 17.15 1.85 -3.02
CA PHE A 10 16.76 0.84 -4.00
C PHE A 10 15.33 1.07 -4.46
N VAL A 11 15.12 1.01 -5.77
CA VAL A 11 13.80 1.07 -6.41
C VAL A 11 13.75 -0.06 -7.42
N ALA A 12 12.84 -1.00 -7.23
CA ALA A 12 12.64 -2.08 -8.19
C ALA A 12 11.95 -1.56 -9.45
N GLU A 13 12.23 -2.21 -10.59
CA GLU A 13 11.43 -2.04 -11.79
C GLU A 13 9.95 -2.36 -11.51
N PRO A 14 8.98 -1.58 -12.05
CA PRO A 14 7.58 -1.82 -11.77
C PRO A 14 7.12 -3.19 -12.29
N ILE A 15 6.34 -3.90 -11.49
CA ILE A 15 5.62 -5.10 -11.91
C ILE A 15 4.29 -4.67 -12.49
N GLU A 16 4.03 -5.02 -13.76
CA GLU A 16 2.73 -4.80 -14.39
C GLU A 16 1.77 -5.95 -14.09
N LEU A 17 0.58 -5.61 -13.61
CA LEU A 17 -0.50 -6.57 -13.35
C LEU A 17 -1.33 -6.80 -14.63
N PRO A 18 -2.06 -7.93 -14.72
CA PRO A 18 -2.88 -8.23 -15.91
C PRO A 18 -3.96 -7.19 -16.23
N ASP A 19 -4.37 -6.37 -15.26
CA ASP A 19 -5.33 -5.28 -15.44
C ASP A 19 -4.67 -3.91 -15.73
N GLY A 20 -3.36 -3.91 -16.01
CA GLY A 20 -2.59 -2.72 -16.36
C GLY A 20 -2.13 -1.89 -15.16
N ARG A 21 -2.51 -2.22 -13.92
CA ARG A 21 -1.98 -1.56 -12.72
C ARG A 21 -0.50 -1.91 -12.53
N ARG A 22 0.26 -0.99 -11.94
CA ARG A 22 1.68 -1.20 -11.64
C ARG A 22 1.93 -1.26 -10.14
N ILE A 23 2.85 -2.13 -9.73
CA ILE A 23 3.38 -2.22 -8.38
C ILE A 23 4.85 -1.83 -8.42
N ARG A 24 5.26 -0.92 -7.54
CA ARG A 24 6.66 -0.55 -7.33
C ARG A 24 7.06 -0.76 -5.87
N VAL A 25 8.21 -1.35 -5.65
CA VAL A 25 8.80 -1.54 -4.32
C VAL A 25 10.02 -0.64 -4.18
N SER A 26 10.15 0.03 -3.04
CA SER A 26 11.31 0.86 -2.71
C SER A 26 11.79 0.56 -1.30
N ALA A 27 13.10 0.50 -1.12
CA ALA A 27 13.73 0.33 0.19
C ALA A 27 14.57 1.56 0.55
N TYR A 28 14.52 1.94 1.82
CA TYR A 28 15.16 3.15 2.35
C TYR A 28 16.30 2.81 3.31
N PRO A 29 17.26 3.73 3.54
CA PRO A 29 18.40 3.49 4.42
C PRO A 29 18.05 3.17 5.87
N ASP A 30 16.86 3.56 6.34
CA ASP A 30 16.34 3.26 7.68
C ASP A 30 15.73 1.85 7.80
N GLY A 31 15.81 1.05 6.73
CA GLY A 31 15.23 -0.30 6.68
C GLY A 31 13.74 -0.32 6.35
N SER A 32 13.10 0.84 6.17
CA SER A 32 11.70 0.88 5.75
C SER A 32 11.53 0.44 4.30
N ILE A 33 10.37 -0.17 4.01
CA ILE A 33 10.00 -0.67 2.67
C ILE A 33 8.67 -0.03 2.30
N ARG A 34 8.59 0.56 1.11
CA ARG A 34 7.37 1.15 0.56
C ARG A 34 6.89 0.38 -0.65
N PHE A 35 5.62 0.01 -0.61
CA PHE A 35 4.87 -0.52 -1.75
C PHE A 35 4.02 0.62 -2.33
N SER A 36 4.20 0.92 -3.62
CA SER A 36 3.37 1.86 -4.36
C SER A 36 2.55 1.08 -5.38
N VAL A 37 1.23 1.20 -5.32
CA VAL A 37 0.30 0.45 -6.17
C VAL A 37 -0.67 1.42 -6.84
N ASP A 38 -0.79 1.32 -8.17
CA ASP A 38 -1.73 2.14 -8.94
C ASP A 38 -3.19 1.70 -8.74
N GLY A 39 -4.14 2.60 -9.03
CA GLY A 39 -5.56 2.26 -9.06
C GLY A 39 -6.19 2.12 -7.67
N LEU A 40 -5.99 3.13 -6.81
CA LEU A 40 -6.72 3.28 -5.54
C LEU A 40 -8.26 3.18 -5.77
N PRO A 41 -9.03 2.68 -4.79
CA PRO A 41 -8.65 2.39 -3.40
C PRO A 41 -8.21 0.95 -3.12
N TYR A 42 -7.42 0.77 -2.06
CA TYR A 42 -7.03 -0.54 -1.50
C TYR A 42 -7.31 -0.63 -0.01
N VAL A 43 -7.56 -1.85 0.48
CA VAL A 43 -7.62 -2.21 1.91
C VAL A 43 -6.43 -3.08 2.28
N LEU A 44 -5.86 -2.81 3.44
CA LEU A 44 -4.99 -3.76 4.13
C LEU A 44 -5.85 -4.89 4.74
N THR A 45 -5.83 -6.08 4.14
CA THR A 45 -6.63 -7.22 4.59
C THR A 45 -5.85 -8.21 5.47
N GLU A 46 -4.53 -8.12 5.48
CA GLU A 46 -3.64 -8.99 6.26
C GLU A 46 -2.36 -8.23 6.58
N ALA A 47 -1.91 -8.31 7.84
CA ALA A 47 -0.69 -7.67 8.32
C ALA A 47 -0.04 -8.52 9.41
N TYR A 48 0.84 -9.43 9.00
CA TYR A 48 1.71 -10.18 9.91
C TYR A 48 3.07 -9.46 9.97
N LEU A 49 3.33 -8.74 11.07
CA LEU A 49 4.51 -7.88 11.21
C LEU A 49 5.38 -8.25 12.41
N SER A 50 5.00 -9.28 13.16
CA SER A 50 5.67 -9.73 14.38
C SER A 50 5.90 -11.24 14.34
N GLY A 51 7.03 -11.69 14.86
CA GLY A 51 7.43 -13.09 14.89
C GLY A 51 8.91 -13.23 15.21
N ASN A 52 9.46 -14.42 15.03
CA ASN A 52 10.89 -14.67 15.09
C ASN A 52 11.56 -14.11 13.80
N PRO A 53 12.45 -13.10 13.90
CA PRO A 53 13.07 -12.48 12.73
C PRO A 53 13.89 -13.42 11.84
N GLU A 54 14.36 -14.55 12.36
CA GLU A 54 15.18 -15.51 11.64
C GLU A 54 14.36 -16.58 10.92
N LYS A 55 13.10 -16.78 11.31
CA LYS A 55 12.26 -17.89 10.84
C LYS A 55 11.00 -17.42 10.13
N ASP A 56 10.44 -16.30 10.57
CA ASP A 56 9.17 -15.78 10.11
C ASP A 56 9.37 -14.69 9.06
N LYS A 57 8.32 -14.45 8.27
CA LYS A 57 8.30 -13.40 7.24
C LYS A 57 7.23 -12.38 7.59
N ALA A 58 7.53 -11.12 7.34
CA ALA A 58 6.50 -10.10 7.32
C ALA A 58 5.59 -10.32 6.09
N ILE A 59 4.27 -10.31 6.29
CA ILE A 59 3.28 -10.49 5.23
C ILE A 59 2.29 -9.33 5.27
N VAL A 60 2.10 -8.69 4.12
CA VAL A 60 1.15 -7.60 3.92
C VAL A 60 0.30 -7.93 2.70
N LYS A 61 -1.03 -7.91 2.85
CA LYS A 61 -1.96 -8.14 1.75
C LYS A 61 -2.84 -6.91 1.50
N LEU A 62 -2.76 -6.38 0.28
CA LEU A 62 -3.59 -5.29 -0.19
C LEU A 62 -4.65 -5.83 -1.15
N SER A 63 -5.91 -5.49 -0.92
CA SER A 63 -7.03 -5.86 -1.78
C SER A 63 -7.69 -4.61 -2.38
N PRO A 64 -8.00 -4.57 -3.69
CA PRO A 64 -8.81 -3.49 -4.24
C PRO A 64 -10.17 -3.48 -3.57
N GLY A 65 -10.66 -2.30 -3.20
CA GLY A 65 -11.94 -2.15 -2.49
C GLY A 65 -13.13 -2.64 -3.32
N ARG A 66 -13.43 -3.94 -3.29
CA ARG A 66 -14.70 -4.50 -3.79
C ARG A 66 -15.77 -4.46 -2.69
N GLN A 67 -17.02 -4.57 -3.13
CA GLN A 67 -18.22 -4.54 -2.29
C GLN A 67 -18.04 -5.44 -1.05
N GLY A 68 -18.14 -4.85 0.15
CA GLY A 68 -17.95 -5.54 1.43
C GLY A 68 -16.62 -5.30 2.15
N SER A 69 -15.68 -4.53 1.58
CA SER A 69 -14.42 -4.17 2.26
C SER A 69 -14.50 -2.79 2.95
N ALA A 70 -13.74 -2.61 4.04
CA ALA A 70 -13.71 -1.34 4.79
C ALA A 70 -13.24 -0.12 3.97
N ALA A 71 -12.40 -0.29 2.93
CA ALA A 71 -12.08 0.83 2.03
C ALA A 71 -13.18 1.13 1.01
N ALA A 72 -14.07 0.18 0.69
CA ALA A 72 -15.26 0.50 -0.09
C ALA A 72 -16.20 1.39 0.73
N HIS A 73 -16.33 1.14 2.04
CA HIS A 73 -17.11 1.98 2.96
C HIS A 73 -16.50 3.40 3.07
N ASN A 74 -15.20 3.49 3.36
CA ASN A 74 -14.51 4.78 3.46
C ASN A 74 -14.48 5.54 2.13
N TYR A 75 -14.32 4.86 1.00
CA TYR A 75 -14.35 5.52 -0.31
C TYR A 75 -15.75 6.01 -0.66
N ALA A 76 -16.80 5.23 -0.40
CA ALA A 76 -18.18 5.67 -0.63
C ALA A 76 -18.54 6.87 0.24
N GLU A 77 -18.13 6.90 1.51
CA GLU A 77 -18.32 8.04 2.42
C GLU A 77 -17.50 9.27 1.98
N GLU A 78 -16.24 9.08 1.58
CA GLU A 78 -15.37 10.13 1.06
C GLU A 78 -15.92 10.73 -0.25
N LEU A 79 -16.45 9.88 -1.15
CA LEU A 79 -17.12 10.29 -2.39
C LEU A 79 -18.40 11.07 -2.05
N ALA A 80 -19.23 10.56 -1.14
CA ALA A 80 -20.45 11.23 -0.70
C ALA A 80 -20.17 12.59 -0.03
N ARG A 81 -19.06 12.73 0.71
CA ARG A 81 -18.62 14.01 1.28
C ARG A 81 -18.19 15.01 0.21
N ARG A 82 -17.46 14.56 -0.82
CA ARG A 82 -17.00 15.42 -1.94
C ARG A 82 -18.12 15.84 -2.89
N SER A 83 -19.21 15.05 -2.95
CA SER A 83 -20.37 15.32 -3.81
C SER A 83 -21.47 16.14 -3.13
N ARG A 84 -21.28 16.60 -1.88
CA ARG A 84 -22.20 17.55 -1.26
C ARG A 84 -21.85 18.98 -1.74
N PRO A 85 -22.85 19.74 -2.25
CA PRO A 85 -22.66 21.10 -2.74
C PRO A 85 -22.30 22.08 -1.62
#